data_AF-A0A2G4ILK0-F1
#
_entry.id   AF-A0A2G4ILK0-F1
#
_cell.length_a   1.000
_cell.length_b   1.000
_cell.length_c   1.000
_cell.angle_alpha   90.00
_cell.angle_beta   90.00
_cell.angle_gamma   90.00
#
_symmetry.space_group_name_H-M   'P 1'
#
loop_
_entity.id
_entity.type
_entity.pdbx_description
1 polymer ?
#
loop_
_entity_poly.entity_id
_entity_poly.type
_entity_poly.pdbx_seq_one_letter_code
_entity_poly.pdbx_strand_id
1 'polypeptide(L)' 'MTLSTLGTIHIAAALIAMVLGLSVYPAAKGTPFHRAIGAGYLVGMVTLNITAIGLYRLTGHNPAMTEARLMSAKT' A
#
# COMPACT_ATOMS: atom_id res chain seq x y z
N MET A 1 13.16 14.39 -12.57
CA MET A 1 12.34 13.70 -11.55
C MET A 1 13.17 12.55 -10.99
N THR A 2 13.88 12.75 -9.88
CA THR A 2 14.63 11.66 -9.23
C THR A 2 13.70 10.93 -8.28
N LEU A 3 13.47 9.64 -8.52
CA LEU A 3 12.69 8.81 -7.62
C LEU A 3 13.53 8.54 -6.38
N SER A 4 13.05 8.91 -5.20
CA SER A 4 13.73 8.55 -3.95
C SER A 4 13.71 7.03 -3.79
N THR A 5 14.70 6.46 -3.10
CA THR A 5 14.77 5.00 -2.87
C THR A 5 13.45 4.44 -2.30
N LEU A 6 12.80 5.20 -1.41
CA LEU A 6 11.47 4.89 -0.89
C LEU A 6 10.37 4.90 -1.96
N GLY A 7 10.39 5.88 -2.87
CA GLY A 7 9.47 5.94 -4.01
C GLY A 7 9.64 4.77 -4.96
N THR A 8 10.89 4.35 -5.23
CA THR A 8 11.18 3.19 -6.08
C THR A 8 10.65 1.90 -5.46
N ILE A 9 10.88 1.69 -4.16
CA ILE A 9 10.36 0.54 -3.43
C ILE A 9 8.83 0.55 -3.44
N HIS A 10 8.19 1.71 -3.24
CA HIS A 10 6.74 1.85 -3.26
C HIS A 10 6.16 1.46 -4.63
N ILE A 11 6.70 1.99 -5.73
CA ILE A 11 6.24 1.68 -7.09
C ILE A 11 6.43 0.19 -7.41
N ALA A 12 7.60 -0.38 -7.08
CA ALA A 12 7.86 -1.80 -7.30
C ALA A 12 6.89 -2.69 -6.51
N ALA A 13 6.65 -2.38 -5.24
CA ALA A 13 5.68 -3.08 -4.41
C ALA A 13 4.26 -2.94 -4.97
N ALA A 14 3.90 -1.79 -5.55
CA ALA A 14 2.58 -1.53 -6.12
C ALA A 14 2.31 -2.43 -7.32
N LEU A 15 3.29 -2.54 -8.22
CA LEU A 15 3.20 -3.39 -9.41
C LEU A 15 3.09 -4.87 -9.01
N ILE A 16 3.92 -5.33 -8.08
CA ILE A 16 3.88 -6.71 -7.58
C ILE A 16 2.52 -7.00 -6.92
N ALA A 17 2.05 -6.12 -6.04
CA ALA A 17 0.75 -6.26 -5.39
C ALA A 17 -0.40 -6.27 -6.41
N MET A 18 -0.34 -5.44 -7.45
CA MET A 18 -1.37 -5.42 -8.49
C MET A 18 -1.44 -6.75 -9.25
N VAL A 19 -0.29 -7.30 -9.64
CA VAL A 19 -0.21 -8.59 -10.34
C VAL A 19 -0.70 -9.73 -9.43
N LEU A 20 -0.25 -9.78 -8.18
CA LEU A 20 -0.67 -10.83 -7.23
C LEU A 20 -2.16 -10.72 -6.90
N GLY A 21 -2.69 -9.51 -6.70
CA GLY A 21 -4.10 -9.27 -6.43
C GLY A 21 -5.00 -9.70 -7.59
N LEU A 22 -4.59 -9.37 -8.82
CA LEU A 22 -5.30 -9.81 -10.04
C LEU A 22 -5.24 -11.33 -10.19
N SER A 23 -4.09 -11.94 -9.89
CA SER A 23 -3.88 -13.40 -9.99
C SER A 23 -4.71 -14.19 -8.97
N VAL A 24 -5.09 -13.56 -7.85
CA VAL A 24 -5.97 -14.18 -6.84
C VAL A 24 -7.43 -14.27 -7.31
N TYR A 25 -7.88 -13.36 -8.18
CA TYR A 25 -9.29 -13.27 -8.61
C TYR A 25 -9.81 -14.54 -9.30
N PRO A 26 -9.11 -15.14 -10.29
CA PRO A 26 -9.56 -16.39 -10.90
C PRO A 26 -9.24 -17.64 -10.05
N ALA A 27 -8.45 -17.53 -8.97
CA ALA A 27 -8.05 -18.68 -8.18
C ALA A 27 -9.19 -19.18 -7.29
N ALA A 28 -9.47 -20.48 -7.34
CA ALA A 28 -10.47 -21.11 -6.48
C ALA A 28 -10.17 -20.83 -5.00
N LYS A 29 -11.14 -20.18 -4.33
CA LYS A 29 -11.01 -19.74 -2.94
C LYS A 29 -10.70 -20.91 -2.02
N GLY A 30 -9.73 -20.72 -1.12
CA GLY A 30 -9.36 -21.72 -0.12
C GLY A 30 -8.32 -22.74 -0.56
N THR A 31 -7.93 -22.78 -1.84
CA THR A 31 -6.79 -23.60 -2.30
C THR A 31 -5.46 -23.11 -1.72
N PRO A 32 -4.43 -23.98 -1.60
CA PRO A 32 -3.09 -23.57 -1.18
C PRO A 32 -2.51 -22.45 -2.07
N PHE A 33 -2.80 -22.50 -3.38
CA PHE A 33 -2.43 -21.46 -4.33
C PHE A 33 -3.09 -20.11 -4.04
N HIS A 34 -4.40 -20.09 -3.79
CA HIS A 34 -5.13 -18.88 -3.39
C HIS A 34 -4.57 -18.28 -2.09
N ARG A 35 -4.23 -19.13 -1.11
CA ARG A 35 -3.63 -18.68 0.16
C ARG A 35 -2.22 -18.12 -0.02
N ALA A 36 -1.38 -18.76 -0.85
CA ALA A 36 -0.01 -18.32 -1.09
C ALA A 36 0.05 -16.98 -1.82
N ILE A 37 -0.72 -16.83 -2.91
CA ILE A 37 -0.78 -15.56 -3.65
C ILE A 37 -1.45 -14.47 -2.81
N GLY A 38 -2.52 -14.81 -2.07
CA GLY A 38 -3.17 -13.89 -1.14
C GLY A 38 -2.24 -13.39 -0.04
N ALA A 39 -1.37 -14.25 0.50
CA ALA A 39 -0.35 -13.85 1.47
C ALA A 39 0.70 -12.91 0.84
N GLY A 40 1.16 -13.20 -0.39
CA GLY A 40 2.06 -12.31 -1.12
C GLY A 40 1.44 -10.94 -1.41
N TYR A 41 0.16 -10.92 -1.82
CA TYR A 41 -0.62 -9.68 -1.99
C TYR A 41 -0.71 -8.89 -0.69
N LEU A 42 -1.01 -9.56 0.43
CA LEU A 42 -1.11 -8.92 1.76
C LEU A 42 0.23 -8.28 2.17
N VAL A 43 1.34 -8.98 1.99
CA VAL A 43 2.69 -8.44 2.29
C VAL A 43 2.98 -7.22 1.40
N GLY A 44 2.62 -7.28 0.12
CA GLY A 44 2.73 -6.14 -0.80
C GLY A 44 1.91 -4.94 -0.32
N MET A 45 0.66 -5.17 0.10
CA MET A 45 -0.21 -4.12 0.64
C MET A 45 0.33 -3.50 1.92
N VAL A 46 0.87 -4.29 2.85
CA VAL A 46 1.50 -3.76 4.07
C VAL A 46 2.72 -2.92 3.71
N THR A 47 3.57 -3.39 2.79
CA THR A 47 4.75 -2.66 2.33
C THR A 47 4.36 -1.32 1.70
N LEU A 48 3.32 -1.29 0.88
CA LEU A 48 2.78 -0.07 0.27
C LEU A 48 2.31 0.93 1.32
N ASN A 49 1.58 0.49 2.34
CA ASN A 49 1.10 1.38 3.39
C ASN A 49 2.25 1.95 4.22
N ILE A 50 3.25 1.14 4.59
CA ILE A 50 4.43 1.60 5.32
C ILE A 50 5.21 2.62 4.51
N THR A 51 5.47 2.31 3.23
CA THR A 51 6.21 3.22 2.34
C THR A 51 5.40 4.48 2.02
N ALA A 52 4.08 4.41 1.91
CA ALA A 52 3.21 5.58 1.76
C ALA A 52 3.29 6.51 2.98
N ILE A 53 3.24 5.96 4.21
CA ILE A 53 3.44 6.76 5.44
C ILE A 53 4.82 7.40 5.44
N GLY A 54 5.87 6.65 5.06
CA GLY A 54 7.23 7.18 4.92
C GLY A 54 7.30 8.32 3.90
N LEU A 55 6.67 8.14 2.74
CA LEU A 55 6.57 9.16 1.70
C LEU A 55 5.80 10.40 2.19
N TYR A 56 4.67 10.24 2.88
CA TYR A 56 3.90 11.37 3.42
C TYR A 56 4.66 12.15 4.49
N ARG A 57 5.48 11.48 5.31
CA ARG A 57 6.38 12.16 6.24
C ARG A 57 7.50 12.92 5.54
N LEU A 58 7.96 12.43 4.38
CA LEU A 58 8.98 13.08 3.55
C LEU A 58 8.41 14.19 2.65
N THR A 59 7.14 14.13 2.26
CA THR A 59 6.47 15.11 1.38
C THR A 59 5.57 16.10 2.11
N GLY A 60 5.49 16.02 3.44
CA GLY A 60 5.08 17.13 4.31
C GLY A 60 3.60 17.52 4.32
N HIS A 61 2.71 16.88 3.54
CA HIS A 61 1.29 17.22 3.57
C HIS A 61 0.42 15.98 3.31
N ASN A 62 -0.18 15.45 4.38
CA ASN A 62 -1.32 14.53 4.24
C ASN A 62 -2.60 15.33 4.56
N PRO A 63 -3.32 15.85 3.54
CA PRO A 63 -4.50 16.70 3.75
C PRO A 63 -5.57 15.99 4.59
N ALA A 64 -5.73 14.67 4.41
CA ALA A 64 -6.66 13.85 5.18
C ALA A 64 -6.38 13.85 6.71
N MET A 65 -5.11 13.90 7.12
CA MET A 65 -4.76 13.93 8.55
C MET A 65 -4.89 15.34 9.13
N THR A 66 -4.76 16.36 8.29
CA THR A 66 -5.01 17.76 8.67
C THR A 66 -6.50 17.99 8.88
N GLU A 67 -7.35 17.47 7.99
CA GLU A 67 -8.81 17.57 8.10
C GLU A 67 -9.38 16.82 9.30
N ALA A 68 -8.91 15.59 9.57
CA ALA A 68 -9.33 14.84 10.75
C ALA A 68 -8.96 15.56 12.06
N ARG A 69 -7.82 16.25 12.11
CA ARG A 69 -7.39 17.06 13.25
C ARG A 69 -8.20 18.34 13.41
N LEU A 70 -8.61 18.97 12.31
CA LEU A 70 -9.51 20.12 12.32
C LEU A 70 -10.92 19.73 12.78
N MET A 71 -11.42 18.54 12.41
CA MET A 71 -12.71 18.03 12.88
C MET A 71 -12.69 17.72 14.38
N SER A 72 -11.61 17.11 14.89
CA SER A 72 -11.47 16.79 16.33
C SER A 72 -11.21 18.01 17.22
N ALA A 73 -10.69 19.12 16.69
CA ALA A 73 -10.47 20.35 17.46
C ALA A 73 -11.74 21.23 17.55
N LYS A 74 -12.79 20.88 16.81
CA LYS A 74 -14.06 21.61 16.73
C LYS A 74 -15.18 20.99 17.58
N THR A 75 -14.89 19.90 18.29
CA THR A 75 -15.77 19.17 19.22
C THR A 75 -15.28 19.34 20.64
#